data_AF-A0A2D7XJ77-F1
#
_entry.id   AF-A0A2D7XJ77-F1
#
_cell.length_a   1.000
_cell.length_b   1.000
_cell.length_c   1.000
_cell.angle_alpha   90.00
_cell.angle_beta   90.00
_cell.angle_gamma   90.00
#
_symmetry.space_group_name_H-M   'P 1'
#
loop_
_entity.id
_entity.type
_entity.pdbx_description
1 polymer ?
#
loop_
_entity_poly.entity_id
_entity_poly.type
_entity_poly.pdbx_seq_one_letter_code
_entity_poly.pdbx_strand_id
1 'polypeptide(L)'
;IPLQTQKVEHLDDVCWFFPELKVVMRHGAEPWEDLAVKLMLKYPNLYYSTSAFAPKYYPQAIIDYANKRGSEKIIYGGYFPMGLSLDRIFSDMENVPLNENVWPKFLRENAKRVFKI
;
A
#
# COMPACT_ATOMS: atom_id res chain seq x y z
N ILE A 1 20.21 -9.95 -3.41
CA ILE A 1 20.57 -8.59 -2.96
C ILE A 1 20.41 -8.56 -1.44
N PRO A 2 21.37 -8.03 -0.68
CA PRO A 2 21.25 -7.87 0.77
C PRO A 2 20.02 -7.03 1.15
N LEU A 3 19.51 -7.22 2.37
CA LEU A 3 18.27 -6.61 2.90
C LEU A 3 18.19 -5.08 2.76
N GLN A 4 19.32 -4.39 2.64
CA GLN A 4 19.41 -2.93 2.70
C GLN A 4 18.42 -2.22 1.76
N THR A 5 18.22 -2.72 0.54
CA THR A 5 17.30 -2.10 -0.43
C THR A 5 15.81 -2.24 -0.05
N GLN A 6 15.49 -3.08 0.93
CA GLN A 6 14.13 -3.28 1.44
C GLN A 6 13.79 -2.36 2.61
N LYS A 7 14.77 -1.65 3.18
CA LYS A 7 14.54 -0.82 4.36
C LYS A 7 13.63 0.36 4.02
N VAL A 8 12.49 0.41 4.69
CA VAL A 8 11.44 1.42 4.50
C VAL A 8 11.93 2.83 4.86
N GLU A 9 12.89 2.97 5.77
CA GLU A 9 13.45 4.28 6.18
C GLU A 9 14.05 5.07 5.02
N HIS A 10 14.53 4.40 3.95
CA HIS A 10 15.08 5.08 2.78
C HIS A 10 14.04 5.91 2.00
N LEU A 11 12.75 5.65 2.22
CA LEU A 11 11.67 6.48 1.66
C LEU A 11 11.58 7.86 2.34
N ASP A 12 12.10 8.01 3.57
CA ASP A 12 12.13 9.29 4.28
C ASP A 12 12.92 10.34 3.49
N ASP A 13 14.15 9.99 3.10
CA ASP A 13 15.02 10.87 2.31
C ASP A 13 14.40 11.22 0.96
N VAL A 14 13.85 10.23 0.25
CA VAL A 14 13.24 10.46 -1.07
C VAL A 14 12.05 11.42 -0.96
N CYS A 15 11.16 11.21 0.01
CA CYS A 15 10.00 12.08 0.19
C CYS A 15 10.39 13.48 0.67
N TRP A 16 11.45 13.60 1.47
CA TRP A 16 11.97 14.88 1.94
C TRP A 16 12.59 15.71 0.81
N PHE A 17 13.50 15.12 0.03
CA PHE A 17 14.22 15.83 -1.03
C PHE A 17 13.34 16.11 -2.25
N PHE A 18 12.32 15.29 -2.51
CA PHE A 18 11.45 15.40 -3.68
C PHE A 18 9.96 15.49 -3.27
N PRO A 19 9.53 16.60 -2.62
CA PRO A 19 8.17 16.71 -2.07
C PRO A 19 7.07 16.69 -3.15
N GLU A 20 7.40 17.06 -4.39
CA GLU A 20 6.45 17.04 -5.51
C GLU A 20 6.35 15.67 -6.20
N LEU A 21 7.32 14.78 -5.96
CA LEU A 21 7.32 13.43 -6.52
C LEU A 21 6.32 12.56 -5.76
N LYS A 22 5.33 12.00 -6.49
CA LYS A 22 4.44 10.99 -5.93
C LYS A 22 5.19 9.65 -5.84
N VAL A 23 5.31 9.12 -4.63
CA VAL A 23 5.99 7.85 -4.36
C VAL A 23 4.96 6.79 -3.99
N VAL A 24 4.98 5.65 -4.67
CA VAL A 24 4.12 4.50 -4.35
C VAL A 24 4.99 3.35 -3.87
N MET A 25 5.03 3.14 -2.56
CA MET A 25 5.66 1.97 -1.95
C MET A 25 4.87 0.71 -2.31
N ARG A 26 5.58 -0.38 -2.58
CA ARG A 26 5.00 -1.67 -2.96
C ARG A 26 5.50 -2.78 -2.04
N HIS A 27 4.77 -3.89 -2.01
CA HIS A 27 5.20 -5.15 -1.39
C HIS A 27 5.25 -5.16 0.14
N GLY A 28 4.15 -4.81 0.81
CA GLY A 28 3.94 -5.22 2.21
C GLY A 28 4.62 -4.33 3.25
N ALA A 29 5.84 -3.87 2.95
CA ALA A 29 6.73 -3.20 3.90
C ALA A 29 7.06 -4.05 5.15
N GLU A 30 6.72 -5.35 5.19
CA GLU A 30 6.98 -6.24 6.31
C GLU A 30 8.49 -6.50 6.46
N PRO A 31 9.08 -6.42 7.68
CA PRO A 31 8.45 -6.24 9.00
C PRO A 31 8.40 -4.77 9.52
N TRP A 32 8.44 -3.79 8.62
CA TRP A 32 8.47 -2.35 8.93
C TRP A 32 7.14 -1.64 8.61
N GLU A 33 6.02 -2.35 8.60
CA GLU A 33 4.69 -1.81 8.30
C GLU A 33 4.29 -0.66 9.23
N ASP A 34 4.68 -0.71 10.50
CA ASP A 34 4.43 0.38 11.45
C ASP A 34 5.17 1.66 11.07
N LEU A 35 6.45 1.53 10.66
CA LEU A 35 7.24 2.65 10.17
C LEU A 35 6.66 3.19 8.86
N ALA A 36 6.25 2.31 7.94
CA ALA A 36 5.55 2.69 6.72
C ALA A 36 4.31 3.55 7.00
N VAL A 37 3.49 3.17 8.00
CA VAL A 37 2.35 3.98 8.45
C VAL A 37 2.81 5.35 8.96
N LYS A 38 3.87 5.42 9.76
CA LYS A 38 4.41 6.72 10.24
C LYS A 38 4.89 7.61 9.10
N LEU A 39 5.58 7.04 8.11
CA LEU A 39 6.03 7.80 6.95
C LEU A 39 4.86 8.30 6.10
N MET A 40 3.83 7.48 5.87
CA MET A 40 2.62 7.91 5.15
C MET A 40 1.82 9.00 5.87
N LEU A 41 1.93 9.07 7.20
CA LEU A 41 1.38 10.16 8.00
C LEU A 41 2.22 11.44 7.88
N LYS A 42 3.55 11.31 7.84
CA LYS A 42 4.48 12.42 7.70
C LYS A 42 4.41 13.04 6.30
N TYR A 43 4.33 12.22 5.26
CA TYR A 43 4.49 12.65 3.88
C TYR A 43 3.19 12.60 3.07
N PRO A 44 2.70 13.75 2.55
CA PRO A 44 1.49 13.79 1.72
C PRO A 44 1.69 13.10 0.37
N ASN A 45 2.93 13.05 -0.14
CA ASN A 45 3.29 12.46 -1.43
C ASN A 45 3.67 10.97 -1.39
N LEU A 46 3.69 10.33 -0.21
CA LEU A 46 3.91 8.89 -0.07
C LEU A 46 2.59 8.11 -0.03
N TYR A 47 2.49 7.08 -0.85
CA TYR A 47 1.36 6.15 -0.98
C TYR A 47 1.84 4.70 -0.85
N TYR A 48 0.92 3.78 -0.64
CA TYR A 48 1.18 2.36 -0.49
C TYR A 48 0.33 1.55 -1.45
N SER A 49 0.91 0.51 -2.06
CA SER A 49 0.21 -0.45 -2.88
C SER A 49 0.40 -1.87 -2.35
N THR A 50 -0.72 -2.57 -2.13
CA THR A 50 -0.70 -3.99 -1.84
C THR A 50 -0.15 -4.70 -3.07
N SER A 51 0.87 -5.55 -2.96
CA SER A 51 1.37 -6.40 -4.05
C SER A 51 2.28 -7.46 -3.46
N ALA A 52 2.71 -8.46 -4.24
CA ALA A 52 3.50 -9.64 -3.78
C ALA A 52 2.83 -10.61 -2.80
N PHE A 53 1.79 -10.19 -2.08
CA PHE A 53 1.12 -11.03 -1.08
C PHE A 53 -0.35 -11.20 -1.41
N ALA A 54 -0.90 -12.36 -1.03
CA ALA A 54 -2.32 -12.62 -1.16
C ALA A 54 -3.09 -11.74 -0.15
N PRO A 55 -4.30 -11.24 -0.48
CA PRO A 55 -5.03 -10.28 0.35
C PRO A 55 -5.19 -10.64 1.83
N LYS A 56 -5.33 -11.94 2.15
CA LYS A 56 -5.42 -12.40 3.55
C LYS A 56 -4.18 -12.14 4.40
N TYR A 57 -3.04 -11.81 3.78
CA TYR A 57 -1.76 -11.53 4.44
C TYR A 57 -1.42 -10.04 4.43
N TYR A 58 -2.36 -9.15 4.10
CA TYR A 58 -2.10 -7.72 4.23
C TYR A 58 -1.82 -7.37 5.70
N PRO A 59 -0.75 -6.59 5.99
CA PRO A 59 -0.40 -6.30 7.38
C PRO A 59 -1.54 -5.55 8.09
N GLN A 60 -1.86 -5.97 9.32
CA GLN A 60 -2.96 -5.41 10.09
C GLN A 60 -2.79 -3.89 10.30
N ALA A 61 -1.56 -3.41 10.51
CA ALA A 61 -1.27 -1.98 10.64
C ALA A 61 -1.70 -1.16 9.41
N ILE A 62 -1.57 -1.73 8.21
CA ILE A 62 -1.98 -1.09 6.95
C ILE A 62 -3.51 -1.06 6.84
N ILE A 63 -4.18 -2.16 7.20
CA ILE A 63 -5.64 -2.24 7.19
C ILE A 63 -6.25 -1.25 8.19
N ASP A 64 -5.75 -1.22 9.42
CA ASP A 64 -6.19 -0.28 10.46
C ASP A 64 -5.98 1.18 10.05
N TYR A 65 -4.85 1.47 9.39
CA TYR A 65 -4.58 2.78 8.85
C TYR A 65 -5.56 3.15 7.73
N ALA A 66 -5.81 2.24 6.77
CA ALA A 66 -6.74 2.42 5.67
C ALA A 66 -8.17 2.74 6.16
N ASN A 67 -8.63 2.03 7.19
CA ASN A 67 -9.96 2.19 7.79
C ASN A 67 -10.14 3.48 8.59
N LYS A 68 -9.05 4.21 8.87
CA LYS A 68 -9.06 5.47 9.61
C LYS A 68 -8.62 6.62 8.71
N ARG A 69 -7.51 7.26 9.05
CA ARG A 69 -6.98 8.45 8.37
C ARG A 69 -6.18 8.16 7.09
N GLY A 70 -5.98 6.89 6.74
CA GLY A 70 -5.18 6.44 5.59
C GLY A 70 -5.99 6.01 4.37
N SER A 71 -7.32 6.19 4.36
CA SER A 71 -8.20 5.69 3.28
C SER A 71 -7.82 6.16 1.88
N GLU A 72 -7.14 7.31 1.76
CA GLU A 72 -6.71 7.91 0.49
C GLU A 72 -5.26 7.55 0.08
N LYS A 73 -4.59 6.73 0.88
CA LYS A 73 -3.16 6.40 0.74
C LYS A 73 -2.89 5.00 0.22
N ILE A 74 -3.86 4.09 0.36
CA ILE A 74 -3.71 2.67 0.05
C ILE A 74 -4.33 2.36 -1.31
N ILE A 75 -3.56 1.74 -2.20
CA ILE A 75 -3.93 1.41 -3.56
C ILE A 75 -3.90 -0.11 -3.72
N TYR A 76 -4.94 -0.68 -4.30
CA TYR A 76 -4.92 -2.08 -4.67
C TYR A 76 -3.85 -2.35 -5.73
N GLY A 77 -3.02 -3.35 -5.47
CA GLY A 77 -2.25 -4.03 -6.49
C GLY A 77 -2.34 -5.56 -6.31
N GLY A 78 -2.42 -6.26 -7.42
CA GLY A 78 -2.30 -7.71 -7.45
C GLY A 78 -0.86 -8.17 -7.57
N TYR A 79 -0.67 -9.48 -7.61
CA TYR A 79 0.61 -10.09 -8.02
C TYR A 79 0.43 -11.15 -9.12
N PHE A 80 -0.65 -11.04 -9.89
CA PHE A 80 -0.83 -11.77 -11.13
C PHE A 80 -0.02 -11.10 -12.26
N PRO A 81 0.65 -11.86 -13.15
CA PRO A 81 0.80 -13.32 -13.14
C PRO A 81 2.02 -13.81 -12.34
N MET A 82 2.78 -12.90 -11.71
CA MET A 82 4.11 -13.19 -11.17
C MET A 82 4.14 -14.15 -9.97
N GLY A 83 3.06 -14.30 -9.21
CA GLY A 83 3.05 -15.23 -8.07
C GLY A 83 1.68 -15.58 -7.49
N LEU A 84 0.59 -15.01 -8.00
CA LEU A 84 -0.77 -15.33 -7.56
C LEU A 84 -1.70 -15.45 -8.76
N SER A 85 -2.62 -16.42 -8.72
CA SER A 85 -3.75 -16.49 -9.65
C SER A 85 -4.78 -15.42 -9.30
N LEU A 86 -5.57 -15.00 -10.30
CA LEU A 86 -6.70 -14.10 -10.07
C LEU A 86 -7.72 -14.74 -9.11
N ASP A 87 -8.03 -16.02 -9.28
CA ASP A 87 -8.95 -16.76 -8.38
C ASP A 87 -8.49 -16.67 -6.92
N ARG A 88 -7.18 -16.84 -6.68
CA ARG A 88 -6.62 -16.72 -5.33
C ARG A 88 -6.76 -15.31 -4.78
N ILE A 89 -6.48 -14.30 -5.61
CA ILE A 89 -6.59 -12.90 -5.20
C ILE A 89 -8.03 -12.57 -4.85
N PHE A 90 -8.99 -12.87 -5.73
CA PHE A 90 -10.39 -12.49 -5.53
C PHE A 90 -11.04 -13.25 -4.38
N SER A 91 -10.76 -14.55 -4.20
CA SER A 91 -11.27 -15.32 -3.06
C SER A 91 -10.76 -14.80 -1.71
N ASP A 92 -9.48 -14.41 -1.62
CA ASP A 92 -8.95 -13.81 -0.40
C ASP A 92 -9.45 -12.36 -0.20
N MET A 93 -9.71 -11.62 -1.29
CA MET A 93 -10.11 -10.22 -1.26
C MET A 93 -11.42 -10.00 -0.52
N GLU A 94 -12.41 -10.88 -0.71
CA GLU A 94 -13.73 -10.79 -0.05
C GLU A 94 -13.66 -10.72 1.47
N ASN A 95 -12.57 -11.25 2.06
CA ASN A 95 -12.39 -11.34 3.51
C ASN A 95 -11.49 -10.23 4.08
N VAL A 96 -11.01 -9.29 3.26
CA VAL A 96 -10.20 -8.18 3.77
C VAL A 96 -11.10 -7.24 4.58
N PRO A 97 -10.78 -6.95 5.86
CA PRO A 97 -11.68 -6.20 6.74
C PRO A 97 -11.56 -4.69 6.50
N LEU A 98 -11.88 -4.23 5.29
CA LEU A 98 -12.00 -2.80 4.96
C LEU A 98 -13.44 -2.32 5.19
N ASN A 99 -13.57 -1.10 5.73
CA ASN A 99 -14.85 -0.41 5.84
C ASN A 99 -15.44 -0.16 4.44
N GLU A 100 -16.77 -0.16 4.32
CA GLU A 100 -17.50 0.02 3.05
C GLU A 100 -17.03 1.24 2.25
N ASN A 101 -16.80 2.36 2.94
CA ASN A 101 -16.35 3.62 2.33
C ASN A 101 -14.88 3.61 1.87
N VAL A 102 -14.08 2.60 2.23
CA VAL A 102 -12.68 2.46 1.84
C VAL A 102 -12.53 1.63 0.57
N TRP A 103 -13.45 0.71 0.30
CA TRP A 103 -13.40 -0.18 -0.86
C TRP A 103 -13.27 0.53 -2.21
N PRO A 104 -14.10 1.53 -2.56
CA PRO A 104 -13.97 2.24 -3.84
C PRO A 104 -12.61 2.94 -3.98
N LYS A 105 -12.13 3.55 -2.88
CA LYS A 105 -10.83 4.22 -2.82
C LYS A 105 -9.69 3.26 -3.07
N PHE A 106 -9.68 2.16 -2.34
CA PHE A 106 -8.67 1.10 -2.42
C PHE A 106 -8.62 0.48 -3.82
N LEU A 107 -9.77 0.04 -4.36
CA LEU A 107 -9.81 -0.70 -5.63
C LEU A 107 -9.56 0.18 -6.86
N ARG A 108 -9.85 1.49 -6.79
CA ARG A 108 -9.79 2.34 -7.99
C ARG A 108 -9.48 3.82 -7.76
N GLU A 109 -10.20 4.50 -6.87
CA GLU A 109 -10.20 5.98 -6.88
C GLU A 109 -8.83 6.55 -6.48
N ASN A 110 -8.13 5.91 -5.55
CA ASN A 110 -6.79 6.32 -5.15
C ASN A 110 -5.80 6.21 -6.32
N ALA A 111 -5.86 5.10 -7.09
CA ALA A 111 -5.02 4.92 -8.28
C ALA A 111 -5.31 6.02 -9.32
N LYS A 112 -6.59 6.28 -9.62
CA LYS A 112 -6.99 7.35 -10.54
C LYS A 112 -6.43 8.71 -10.15
N ARG A 113 -6.58 9.10 -8.87
CA ARG A 113 -6.07 10.38 -8.35
C ARG A 113 -4.54 10.47 -8.38
N VAL A 114 -3.85 9.39 -8.02
CA VAL A 114 -2.38 9.36 -7.96
C VAL A 114 -1.78 9.40 -9.37
N PHE A 115 -2.26 8.55 -10.27
CA PHE A 115 -1.73 8.41 -11.63
C PHE A 115 -2.34 9.35 -12.67
N LYS A 116 -3.39 10.11 -12.31
CA LYS A 116 -4.12 11.04 -13.20
C LYS A 116 -4.74 10.32 -14.42
N ILE A 117 -5.47 9.23 -14.16
CA ILE A 117 -6.19 8.40 -15.14
C ILE A 117 -7.68 8.29 -14.80
#